data_AF-A0A938UFU9-F1
#
_entry.id   AF-A0A938UFU9-F1
#
_cell.length_a   1.000
_cell.length_b   1.000
_cell.length_c   1.000
_cell.angle_alpha   90.00
_cell.angle_beta   90.00
_cell.angle_gamma   90.00
#
_symmetry.space_group_name_H-M   'P 1'
#
loop_
_entity.id
_entity.type
_entity.pdbx_description
1 polymer ?
#
loop_
_entity_poly.entity_id
_entity_poly.type
_entity_poly.pdbx_seq_one_letter_code
_entity_poly.pdbx_strand_id
1 'polypeptide(L)'
;KRPGKGILVEHGEVQVVSKVVGYKKIKFYTSENLGYGDVNLPEKDMHTTSYWFTIPRDRLAALPYHQAEIIDGLSGLAYSLHHLAAMMLMADLHDIDRAIGDKSGEWFVRKDGNWRTITASPAGDSTPAMDAFDPTIFLFDAYPGGIGFSDLLFDRHDTLIASAGQLIRACPCLCGCPSCVGPTLEVGPRAKGAALAILELV
;
A
#
# COMPACT_ATOMS: atom_id res chain seq x y z
N LYS A 1 -16.46 -5.54 -11.38
CA LYS A 1 -16.54 -6.03 -9.99
C LYS A 1 -16.61 -7.55 -10.00
N ARG A 2 -15.72 -8.24 -9.29
CA ARG A 2 -15.71 -9.69 -9.14
C ARG A 2 -15.90 -10.02 -7.66
N PRO A 3 -16.94 -10.79 -7.26
CA PRO A 3 -16.99 -11.32 -5.92
C PRO A 3 -15.92 -12.41 -5.79
N GLY A 4 -14.83 -12.13 -5.09
CA GLY A 4 -13.88 -13.14 -4.61
C GLY A 4 -14.50 -13.95 -3.46
N LYS A 5 -13.71 -14.79 -2.77
CA LYS A 5 -14.13 -15.55 -1.58
C LYS A 5 -14.45 -14.63 -0.37
N GLY A 6 -15.48 -13.79 -0.49
CA GLY A 6 -15.88 -12.79 0.50
C GLY A 6 -15.00 -11.53 0.53
N ILE A 7 -14.28 -11.28 -0.56
CA ILE A 7 -13.56 -10.02 -0.82
C ILE A 7 -14.11 -9.39 -2.09
N LEU A 8 -14.28 -8.08 -2.04
CA LEU A 8 -14.76 -7.31 -3.18
C LEU A 8 -13.55 -6.84 -3.99
N VAL A 9 -13.46 -7.36 -5.20
CA VAL A 9 -12.39 -7.07 -6.15
C VAL A 9 -12.95 -6.18 -7.26
N GLU A 10 -12.32 -5.05 -7.51
CA GLU A 10 -12.81 -4.01 -8.40
C GLU A 10 -11.67 -3.42 -9.25
N HIS A 11 -12.08 -2.82 -10.36
CA HIS A 11 -11.21 -2.12 -11.29
C HIS A 11 -11.97 -0.88 -11.76
N GLY A 12 -11.25 0.21 -11.97
CA GLY A 12 -11.82 1.46 -12.44
C GLY A 12 -10.80 2.60 -12.50
N GLU A 13 -11.30 3.79 -12.80
CA GLU A 13 -10.50 5.01 -12.85
C GLU A 13 -10.28 5.56 -11.44
N VAL A 14 -9.07 6.06 -11.18
CA VAL A 14 -8.68 6.72 -9.94
C VAL A 14 -7.92 8.00 -10.24
N GLN A 15 -8.01 8.96 -9.31
CA GLN A 15 -7.21 10.17 -9.32
C GLN A 15 -6.14 10.07 -8.23
N VAL A 16 -4.87 10.11 -8.64
CA VAL A 16 -3.72 10.13 -7.74
C VAL A 16 -3.25 11.57 -7.61
N VAL A 17 -3.24 12.08 -6.39
CA VAL A 17 -2.84 13.47 -6.08
C VAL A 17 -1.52 13.46 -5.32
N SER A 18 -0.54 14.19 -5.84
CA SER A 18 0.75 14.39 -5.18
C SER A 18 0.95 15.86 -4.80
N LYS A 19 1.35 16.09 -3.55
CA LYS A 19 1.57 17.43 -2.99
C LYS A 19 2.87 17.47 -2.23
N VAL A 20 3.74 18.40 -2.60
CA VAL A 20 4.96 18.69 -1.84
C VAL A 20 4.59 19.64 -0.71
N VAL A 21 4.75 19.21 0.54
CA VAL A 21 4.34 19.99 1.73
C VAL A 21 5.46 20.90 2.27
N GLY A 22 6.72 20.53 2.07
CA GLY A 22 7.84 21.24 2.68
C GLY A 22 9.19 20.71 2.23
N TYR A 23 10.25 21.33 2.73
CA TYR A 23 11.62 20.89 2.58
C TYR A 23 12.41 20.99 3.89
N LYS A 24 13.46 20.17 4.01
CA LYS A 24 14.39 20.18 5.14
C LYS A 24 15.73 20.76 4.69
N LYS A 25 16.27 21.71 5.46
CA LYS A 25 17.60 22.30 5.24
C LYS A 25 18.62 21.48 6.02
N ILE A 26 19.56 20.86 5.30
CA ILE A 26 20.62 20.04 5.91
C ILE A 26 21.97 20.69 5.61
N LYS A 27 22.79 20.91 6.64
CA LYS A 27 24.14 21.47 6.49
C LYS A 27 25.04 20.48 5.79
N PHE A 28 25.72 20.92 4.74
CA PHE A 28 26.70 20.09 4.04
C PHE A 28 27.82 19.62 4.98
N TYR A 29 28.35 18.41 4.73
CA TYR A 29 29.43 17.73 5.47
C TYR A 29 29.12 17.32 6.91
N THR A 30 28.23 18.03 7.61
CA THR A 30 27.87 17.74 9.01
C THR A 30 26.54 17.01 9.13
N SER A 31 25.72 17.00 8.06
CA SER A 31 24.37 16.44 8.03
C SER A 31 23.46 16.96 9.17
N GLU A 32 23.79 18.13 9.72
CA GLU A 32 23.03 18.77 10.78
C GLU A 32 21.75 19.38 10.20
N ASN A 33 20.64 19.24 10.91
CA ASN A 33 19.39 19.87 10.53
C ASN A 33 19.42 21.37 10.86
N LEU A 34 19.44 22.23 9.84
CA LEU A 34 19.45 23.68 9.96
C LEU A 34 18.04 24.29 10.05
N GLY A 35 17.01 23.51 9.78
CA GLY A 35 15.62 23.95 9.85
C GLY A 35 14.75 23.40 8.72
N TYR A 36 13.51 23.85 8.70
CA TYR A 36 12.49 23.45 7.73
C TYR A 36 11.96 24.69 7.00
N GLY A 37 11.29 24.47 5.87
CA GLY A 37 10.52 25.51 5.20
C GLY A 37 9.36 24.90 4.44
N ASP A 38 8.26 25.63 4.38
CA ASP A 38 7.05 25.19 3.69
C ASP A 38 7.20 25.38 2.17
N VAL A 39 6.51 24.53 1.41
CA VAL A 39 6.48 24.61 -0.05
C VAL A 39 5.03 24.77 -0.48
N ASN A 40 4.72 25.93 -1.06
CA ASN A 40 3.41 26.20 -1.64
C ASN A 40 3.47 25.93 -3.16
N LEU A 41 3.54 24.65 -3.53
CA LEU A 41 3.40 24.21 -4.92
C LEU A 41 1.97 23.71 -5.16
N PRO A 42 1.43 23.87 -6.39
CA PRO A 42 0.14 23.29 -6.74
C PRO A 42 0.20 21.76 -6.65
N GLU A 43 -0.94 21.18 -6.33
CA GLU A 43 -1.12 19.72 -6.32
C GLU A 43 -1.03 19.19 -7.75
N LYS A 44 -0.33 18.07 -7.93
CA LYS A 44 -0.21 17.40 -9.22
C LYS A 44 -1.17 16.22 -9.25
N ASP A 45 -2.15 16.32 -10.13
CA ASP A 45 -3.15 15.29 -10.40
C ASP A 45 -2.72 14.35 -11.52
N MET A 46 -2.93 13.06 -11.31
CA MET A 46 -2.77 12.02 -12.32
C MET A 46 -4.02 11.14 -12.32
N HIS A 47 -4.82 11.26 -13.37
CA HIS A 47 -5.94 10.35 -13.62
C HIS A 47 -5.36 9.09 -14.26
N THR A 48 -5.64 7.92 -13.68
CA THR A 48 -5.13 6.63 -14.16
C THR A 48 -6.14 5.53 -13.87
N THR A 49 -5.86 4.31 -14.34
CA THR A 49 -6.65 3.12 -14.02
C THR A 49 -6.01 2.38 -12.85
N SER A 50 -6.86 1.80 -12.00
CA SER A 50 -6.45 1.07 -10.82
C SER A 50 -7.26 -0.18 -10.65
N TYR A 51 -6.58 -1.16 -10.08
CA TYR A 51 -7.13 -2.40 -9.60
C TYR A 51 -7.03 -2.40 -8.07
N TRP A 52 -8.14 -2.69 -7.40
CA TRP A 52 -8.14 -2.76 -5.94
C TRP A 52 -9.00 -3.89 -5.41
N PHE A 53 -8.68 -4.31 -4.19
CA PHE A 53 -9.49 -5.25 -3.45
C PHE A 53 -9.61 -4.82 -2.00
N THR A 54 -10.79 -5.05 -1.44
CA THR A 54 -11.18 -4.54 -0.14
C THR A 54 -11.45 -5.68 0.81
N ILE A 55 -10.73 -5.69 1.93
CA ILE A 55 -10.88 -6.68 2.96
C ILE A 55 -11.89 -6.13 3.98
N PRO A 56 -13.05 -6.78 4.18
CA PRO A 56 -14.04 -6.31 5.14
C PRO A 56 -13.46 -6.24 6.54
N ARG A 57 -13.69 -5.13 7.25
CA ARG A 57 -13.14 -4.92 8.60
C ARG A 57 -13.52 -6.04 9.58
N ASP A 58 -14.71 -6.61 9.45
CA ASP A 58 -15.23 -7.64 10.36
C ASP A 58 -14.33 -8.90 10.34
N ARG A 59 -13.68 -9.18 9.20
CA ARG A 59 -12.73 -10.28 9.07
C ARG A 59 -11.37 -9.95 9.67
N LEU A 60 -10.93 -8.71 9.54
CA LEU A 60 -9.65 -8.26 10.11
C LEU A 60 -9.71 -8.15 11.62
N ALA A 61 -10.85 -7.72 12.17
CA ALA A 61 -11.08 -7.65 13.61
C ALA A 61 -11.06 -9.04 14.29
N ALA A 62 -11.29 -10.12 13.54
CA ALA A 62 -11.22 -11.48 14.04
C ALA A 62 -9.76 -12.00 14.18
N LEU A 63 -8.78 -11.29 13.63
CA LEU A 63 -7.37 -11.70 13.70
C LEU A 63 -6.75 -11.33 15.07
N PRO A 64 -5.82 -12.16 15.58
CA PRO A 64 -5.15 -11.93 16.87
C PRO A 64 -4.00 -10.90 16.75
N TYR A 65 -4.22 -9.79 16.08
CA TYR A 65 -3.22 -8.74 15.84
C TYR A 65 -3.74 -7.37 16.27
N HIS A 66 -2.85 -6.54 16.77
CA HIS A 66 -3.17 -5.14 17.02
C HIS A 66 -3.31 -4.36 15.70
N GLN A 67 -4.05 -3.26 15.74
CA GLN A 67 -4.31 -2.40 14.58
C GLN A 67 -3.03 -1.99 13.82
N ALA A 68 -1.96 -1.63 14.54
CA ALA A 68 -0.67 -1.31 13.94
C ALA A 68 -0.06 -2.52 13.20
N GLU A 69 -0.16 -3.72 13.77
CA GLU A 69 0.35 -4.96 13.17
C GLU A 69 -0.46 -5.37 11.92
N ILE A 70 -1.75 -5.01 11.86
CA ILE A 70 -2.59 -5.23 10.67
C ILE A 70 -2.13 -4.30 9.53
N ILE A 71 -1.88 -3.02 9.80
CA ILE A 71 -1.35 -2.07 8.80
C ILE A 71 0.01 -2.54 8.27
N ASP A 72 0.83 -3.09 9.15
CA ASP A 72 2.13 -3.66 8.85
C ASP A 72 2.02 -4.86 7.91
N GLY A 73 1.07 -5.76 8.21
CA GLY A 73 0.70 -6.87 7.34
C GLY A 73 0.19 -6.41 5.98
N LEU A 74 -0.72 -5.43 5.92
CA LEU A 74 -1.23 -4.85 4.68
C LEU A 74 -0.13 -4.18 3.87
N SER A 75 0.76 -3.44 4.53
CA SER A 75 1.92 -2.77 3.92
C SER A 75 2.88 -3.76 3.31
N GLY A 76 3.11 -4.89 3.98
CA GLY A 76 3.97 -5.95 3.50
C GLY A 76 3.35 -6.82 2.42
N LEU A 77 2.04 -7.07 2.51
CA LEU A 77 1.28 -7.72 1.45
C LEU A 77 1.30 -6.86 0.18
N ALA A 78 0.98 -5.57 0.28
CA ALA A 78 1.02 -4.65 -0.85
C ALA A 78 2.42 -4.52 -1.45
N TYR A 79 3.49 -4.59 -0.64
CA TYR A 79 4.87 -4.65 -1.13
C TYR A 79 5.11 -5.90 -1.98
N SER A 80 4.71 -7.07 -1.48
CA SER A 80 4.87 -8.36 -2.18
C SER A 80 4.08 -8.37 -3.50
N LEU A 81 2.83 -7.91 -3.47
CA LEU A 81 1.95 -7.86 -4.63
C LEU A 81 2.51 -6.96 -5.72
N HIS A 82 3.07 -5.81 -5.35
CA HIS A 82 3.65 -4.86 -6.29
C HIS A 82 4.86 -5.46 -7.04
N HIS A 83 5.77 -6.15 -6.34
CA HIS A 83 6.92 -6.79 -7.00
C HIS A 83 6.49 -7.97 -7.88
N LEU A 84 5.53 -8.76 -7.42
CA LEU A 84 4.99 -9.88 -8.21
C LEU A 84 4.19 -9.39 -9.41
N ALA A 85 3.45 -8.30 -9.29
CA ALA A 85 2.72 -7.68 -10.39
C ALA A 85 3.68 -7.26 -11.52
N ALA A 86 4.76 -6.55 -11.18
CA ALA A 86 5.78 -6.16 -12.15
C ALA A 86 6.40 -7.38 -12.86
N MET A 87 6.75 -8.42 -12.09
CA MET A 87 7.28 -9.67 -12.65
C MET A 87 6.27 -10.38 -13.58
N MET A 88 5.02 -10.53 -13.14
CA MET A 88 3.97 -11.24 -13.87
C MET A 88 3.55 -10.54 -15.17
N LEU A 89 3.68 -9.22 -15.20
CA LEU A 89 3.35 -8.39 -16.36
C LEU A 89 4.56 -8.05 -17.22
N MET A 90 5.76 -8.49 -16.84
CA MET A 90 7.02 -8.12 -17.49
C MET A 90 7.20 -6.60 -17.60
N ALA A 91 6.76 -5.87 -16.57
CA ALA A 91 6.85 -4.42 -16.45
C ALA A 91 7.99 -4.04 -15.50
N ASP A 92 8.45 -2.79 -15.56
CA ASP A 92 9.34 -2.26 -14.55
C ASP A 92 8.59 -2.05 -13.23
N LEU A 93 9.32 -2.03 -12.10
CA LEU A 93 8.71 -1.69 -10.82
C LEU A 93 8.13 -0.28 -10.82
N HIS A 94 8.70 0.68 -11.53
CA HIS A 94 8.19 2.05 -11.55
C HIS A 94 6.94 2.22 -12.43
N ASP A 95 6.55 1.20 -13.19
CA ASP A 95 5.41 1.26 -14.08
C ASP A 95 4.06 1.04 -13.36
N ILE A 96 4.12 0.46 -12.17
CA ILE A 96 2.96 0.12 -11.33
C ILE A 96 3.21 0.74 -9.97
N ASP A 97 2.27 1.50 -9.42
CA ASP A 97 2.38 2.01 -8.07
C ASP A 97 1.33 1.37 -7.16
N ARG A 98 1.52 1.54 -5.85
CA ARG A 98 0.62 0.98 -4.83
C ARG A 98 0.21 2.01 -3.79
N ALA A 99 -1.02 1.88 -3.30
CA ALA A 99 -1.51 2.64 -2.15
C ALA A 99 -2.36 1.76 -1.23
N ILE A 100 -2.48 2.17 0.03
CA ILE A 100 -3.35 1.55 1.02
C ILE A 100 -4.25 2.64 1.58
N GLY A 101 -5.55 2.41 1.60
CA GLY A 101 -6.52 3.37 2.10
C GLY A 101 -7.92 2.78 2.13
N ASP A 102 -8.92 3.64 2.00
CA ASP A 102 -10.33 3.25 1.89
C ASP A 102 -10.97 3.79 0.59
N LYS A 103 -12.10 3.22 0.17
CA LYS A 103 -12.87 3.66 -1.00
C LYS A 103 -13.44 5.06 -0.86
N SER A 104 -13.71 5.50 0.36
CA SER A 104 -14.18 6.86 0.62
C SER A 104 -13.12 7.92 0.26
N GLY A 105 -11.84 7.53 0.16
CA GLY A 105 -10.74 8.47 -0.01
C GLY A 105 -10.47 9.34 1.23
N GLU A 106 -11.13 9.06 2.35
CA GLU A 106 -10.96 9.83 3.59
C GLU A 106 -9.66 9.49 4.31
N TRP A 107 -9.14 8.27 4.10
CA TRP A 107 -7.92 7.78 4.73
C TRP A 107 -6.98 7.07 3.76
N PHE A 108 -5.68 7.37 3.88
CA PHE A 108 -4.61 6.62 3.24
C PHE A 108 -3.41 6.46 4.19
N VAL A 109 -2.66 5.36 4.02
CA VAL A 109 -1.38 5.16 4.68
C VAL A 109 -0.30 5.94 3.92
N ARG A 110 0.27 6.97 4.55
CA ARG A 110 1.48 7.63 4.05
C ARG A 110 2.72 7.10 4.77
N LYS A 111 3.79 6.92 4.00
CA LYS A 111 5.13 6.71 4.54
C LYS A 111 5.83 8.06 4.58
N ASP A 112 6.18 8.55 5.77
CA ASP A 112 6.92 9.81 5.91
C ASP A 112 8.24 9.56 6.66
N GLY A 113 9.36 9.69 5.95
CA GLY A 113 10.70 9.39 6.48
C GLY A 113 10.82 7.98 7.09
N ASN A 114 11.08 7.90 8.39
CA ASN A 114 11.32 6.66 9.16
C ASN A 114 10.09 6.23 10.00
N TRP A 115 8.93 6.88 9.84
CA TRP A 115 7.73 6.62 10.61
C TRP A 115 6.49 6.52 9.72
N ARG A 116 5.51 5.72 10.15
CA ARG A 116 4.24 5.49 9.45
C ARG A 116 3.22 6.50 9.94
N THR A 117 2.67 7.32 9.05
CA THR A 117 1.61 8.25 9.42
C THR A 117 0.32 7.82 8.72
N ILE A 118 -0.65 7.41 9.53
CA ILE A 118 -2.04 7.22 9.11
C ILE A 118 -2.61 8.63 8.99
N THR A 119 -2.72 9.16 7.76
CA THR A 119 -3.25 10.51 7.53
C THR A 119 -4.67 10.44 6.98
N ALA A 120 -5.59 11.19 7.58
CA ALA A 120 -6.87 11.49 6.96
C ALA A 120 -6.70 12.70 6.04
N SER A 121 -6.76 12.48 4.72
CA SER A 121 -6.76 13.54 3.69
C SER A 121 -5.47 14.42 3.63
N PRO A 122 -5.18 15.16 2.53
CA PRO A 122 -3.99 16.01 2.40
C PRO A 122 -3.90 17.19 3.39
N ALA A 123 -4.92 17.37 4.25
CA ALA A 123 -5.11 18.56 5.08
C ALA A 123 -5.40 18.28 6.57
N GLY A 124 -5.36 17.02 7.03
CA GLY A 124 -5.79 16.65 8.38
C GLY A 124 -4.75 15.88 9.19
N ASP A 125 -4.35 16.44 10.32
CA ASP A 125 -3.42 15.87 11.32
C ASP A 125 -4.11 14.84 12.25
N SER A 126 -5.28 14.33 11.86
CA SER A 126 -5.99 13.31 12.61
C SER A 126 -5.48 11.92 12.22
N THR A 127 -5.16 11.10 13.22
CA THR A 127 -5.06 9.65 13.08
C THR A 127 -6.49 9.11 13.06
N PRO A 128 -7.09 8.82 11.88
CA PRO A 128 -8.39 8.17 11.88
C PRO A 128 -8.25 6.81 12.58
N ALA A 129 -9.13 6.55 13.55
CA ALA A 129 -9.32 5.21 14.05
C ALA A 129 -9.76 4.33 12.87
N MET A 130 -9.04 3.24 12.57
CA MET A 130 -9.43 2.29 11.51
C MET A 130 -10.80 1.66 11.77
N ASP A 131 -11.39 1.83 12.95
CA ASP A 131 -12.74 1.38 13.28
C ASP A 131 -13.84 1.90 12.33
N ALA A 132 -13.56 2.96 11.55
CA ALA A 132 -14.53 3.53 10.61
C ALA A 132 -14.48 2.97 9.17
N PHE A 133 -13.42 2.26 8.75
CA PHE A 133 -13.18 2.05 7.30
C PHE A 133 -12.77 0.62 6.91
N ASP A 134 -13.06 0.24 5.66
CA ASP A 134 -12.68 -1.05 5.08
C ASP A 134 -11.33 -0.92 4.34
N PRO A 135 -10.24 -1.48 4.88
CA PRO A 135 -8.93 -1.33 4.28
C PRO A 135 -8.86 -1.97 2.89
N THR A 136 -8.35 -1.17 1.97
CA THR A 136 -8.30 -1.44 0.53
C THR A 136 -6.87 -1.25 0.04
N ILE A 137 -6.38 -2.24 -0.72
CA ILE A 137 -5.08 -2.18 -1.38
C ILE A 137 -5.33 -1.81 -2.85
N PHE A 138 -4.69 -0.74 -3.30
CA PHE A 138 -4.74 -0.26 -4.68
C PHE A 138 -3.41 -0.56 -5.38
N LEU A 139 -3.48 -1.13 -6.59
CA LEU A 139 -2.39 -1.21 -7.54
C LEU A 139 -2.83 -0.48 -8.81
N PHE A 140 -2.08 0.54 -9.21
CA PHE A 140 -2.47 1.40 -10.32
C PHE A 140 -1.30 1.65 -11.27
N ASP A 141 -1.64 2.01 -12.50
CA ASP A 141 -0.64 2.31 -13.51
C ASP A 141 0.00 3.67 -13.20
N ALA A 142 1.34 3.74 -13.14
CA ALA A 142 2.08 4.97 -12.84
C ALA A 142 2.18 5.92 -14.05
N TYR A 143 1.15 5.91 -14.90
CA TYR A 143 1.07 6.65 -16.16
C TYR A 143 -0.27 7.38 -16.29
N PRO A 144 -0.29 8.65 -16.74
CA PRO A 144 -1.54 9.36 -17.02
C PRO A 144 -2.40 8.60 -18.05
N GLY A 145 -3.69 8.45 -17.76
CA GLY A 145 -4.67 7.72 -18.56
C GLY A 145 -4.67 6.20 -18.34
N GLY A 146 -3.65 5.65 -17.68
CA GLY A 146 -3.45 4.22 -17.57
C GLY A 146 -3.03 3.57 -18.90
N ILE A 147 -2.26 2.50 -18.83
CA ILE A 147 -1.75 1.75 -19.99
C ILE A 147 -2.24 0.30 -20.02
N GLY A 148 -3.00 -0.12 -19.01
CA GLY A 148 -3.73 -1.38 -18.96
C GLY A 148 -3.12 -2.44 -18.04
N PHE A 149 -2.14 -2.09 -17.19
CA PHE A 149 -1.61 -3.08 -16.23
C PHE A 149 -2.65 -3.45 -15.18
N SER A 150 -3.37 -2.45 -14.66
CA SER A 150 -4.47 -2.64 -13.72
C SER A 150 -5.55 -3.62 -14.21
N ASP A 151 -5.91 -3.57 -15.49
CA ASP A 151 -6.90 -4.46 -16.11
C ASP A 151 -6.40 -5.92 -16.13
N LEU A 152 -5.15 -6.12 -16.55
CA LEU A 152 -4.51 -7.44 -16.55
C LEU A 152 -4.35 -8.02 -15.13
N LEU A 153 -4.07 -7.17 -14.13
CA LEU A 153 -3.99 -7.58 -12.72
C LEU A 153 -5.37 -7.94 -12.16
N PHE A 154 -6.43 -7.25 -12.57
CA PHE A 154 -7.79 -7.57 -12.19
C PHE A 154 -8.18 -8.98 -12.66
N ASP A 155 -7.87 -9.32 -13.91
CA ASP A 155 -8.13 -10.65 -14.47
C ASP A 155 -7.29 -11.74 -13.80
N ARG A 156 -6.04 -11.43 -13.42
CA ARG A 156 -5.09 -12.36 -12.81
C ARG A 156 -5.04 -12.30 -11.28
N HIS A 157 -6.06 -11.72 -10.65
CA HIS A 157 -6.11 -11.54 -9.19
C HIS A 157 -5.77 -12.81 -8.41
N ASP A 158 -6.46 -13.92 -8.69
CA ASP A 158 -6.29 -15.16 -7.91
C ASP A 158 -4.86 -15.70 -8.01
N THR A 159 -4.27 -15.61 -9.21
CA THR A 159 -2.88 -16.02 -9.47
C THR A 159 -1.89 -15.13 -8.72
N LEU A 160 -2.14 -13.81 -8.68
CA LEU A 160 -1.29 -12.86 -7.98
C LEU A 160 -1.31 -13.11 -6.46
N ILE A 161 -2.50 -13.29 -5.87
CA ILE A 161 -2.67 -13.61 -4.44
C ILE A 161 -2.02 -14.95 -4.10
N ALA A 162 -2.25 -16.00 -4.90
CA ALA A 162 -1.64 -17.30 -4.69
C ALA A 162 -0.11 -17.23 -4.74
N SER A 163 0.44 -16.49 -5.69
CA SER A 163 1.88 -16.28 -5.84
C SER A 163 2.47 -15.51 -4.66
N ALA A 164 1.77 -14.49 -4.16
CA ALA A 164 2.15 -13.76 -2.95
C ALA A 164 2.19 -14.68 -1.72
N GLY A 165 1.17 -15.51 -1.54
CA GLY A 165 1.14 -16.51 -0.47
C GLY A 165 2.26 -17.54 -0.59
N GLN A 166 2.60 -18.00 -1.79
CA GLN A 166 3.72 -18.90 -2.01
C GLN A 166 5.05 -18.23 -1.67
N LEU A 167 5.28 -17.00 -2.15
CA LEU A 167 6.49 -16.23 -1.88
C LEU A 167 6.72 -16.02 -0.38
N ILE A 168 5.68 -15.58 0.34
CA ILE A 168 5.80 -15.26 1.76
C ILE A 168 6.02 -16.53 2.60
N ARG A 169 5.33 -17.64 2.28
CA ARG A 169 5.52 -18.93 2.98
C ARG A 169 6.89 -19.55 2.70
N ALA A 170 7.38 -19.48 1.47
CA ALA A 170 8.66 -20.07 1.07
C ALA A 170 9.88 -19.30 1.60
N CYS A 171 9.73 -18.01 1.89
CA CYS A 171 10.83 -17.20 2.40
C CYS A 171 11.26 -17.64 3.82
N PRO A 172 12.55 -17.88 4.09
CA PRO A 172 13.02 -18.36 5.40
C PRO A 172 13.09 -17.28 6.49
N CYS A 173 12.75 -16.02 6.19
CA CYS A 173 12.84 -14.94 7.17
C CYS A 173 11.79 -15.09 8.29
N LEU A 174 12.11 -14.58 9.48
CA LEU A 174 11.20 -14.61 10.64
C LEU A 174 10.19 -13.47 10.61
N CYS A 175 10.67 -12.24 10.43
CA CYS A 175 9.89 -11.01 10.59
C CYS A 175 9.41 -10.40 9.26
N GLY A 176 10.13 -10.69 8.17
CA GLY A 176 9.99 -10.04 6.86
C GLY A 176 11.33 -9.52 6.35
N CYS A 177 11.57 -9.61 5.03
CA CYS A 177 12.78 -9.11 4.40
C CYS A 177 12.46 -8.46 3.03
N PRO A 178 13.40 -7.71 2.43
CA PRO A 178 13.20 -7.07 1.13
C PRO A 178 12.78 -8.01 -0.01
N SER A 179 13.02 -9.31 0.12
CA SER A 179 12.64 -10.31 -0.90
C SER A 179 11.20 -10.86 -0.75
N CYS A 180 10.51 -10.58 0.37
CA CYS A 180 9.13 -11.02 0.58
C CYS A 180 8.22 -9.82 0.88
N VAL A 181 7.88 -9.61 2.15
CA VAL A 181 6.99 -8.54 2.62
C VAL A 181 7.67 -7.17 2.73
N GLY A 182 8.97 -7.06 2.44
CA GLY A 182 9.72 -5.81 2.53
C GLY A 182 10.59 -5.69 3.79
N PRO A 183 11.40 -4.61 3.88
CA PRO A 183 12.34 -4.42 4.99
C PRO A 183 11.63 -4.24 6.34
N THR A 184 12.14 -4.86 7.41
CA THR A 184 11.51 -4.85 8.74
C THR A 184 11.34 -3.45 9.32
N LEU A 185 12.23 -2.50 9.01
CA LEU A 185 12.11 -1.11 9.45
C LEU A 185 10.91 -0.41 8.77
N GLU A 186 10.55 -0.81 7.56
CA GLU A 186 9.44 -0.23 6.83
C GLU A 186 8.10 -0.86 7.17
N VAL A 187 8.05 -2.19 7.29
CA VAL A 187 6.79 -2.94 7.47
C VAL A 187 6.57 -3.48 8.87
N GLY A 188 7.58 -3.54 9.74
CA GLY A 188 7.44 -3.92 11.15
C GLY A 188 7.83 -5.36 11.43
N PRO A 189 8.01 -5.73 12.72
CA PRO A 189 8.57 -7.03 13.11
C PRO A 189 7.61 -8.21 12.91
N ARG A 190 6.30 -7.97 12.86
CA ARG A 190 5.27 -9.01 12.71
C ARG A 190 4.57 -8.98 11.35
N ALA A 191 5.09 -8.20 10.41
CA ALA A 191 4.50 -8.02 9.09
C ALA A 191 4.28 -9.34 8.34
N LYS A 192 5.25 -10.28 8.41
CA LYS A 192 5.13 -11.58 7.75
C LYS A 192 3.93 -12.40 8.25
N GLY A 193 3.78 -12.51 9.58
CA GLY A 193 2.70 -13.27 10.20
C GLY A 193 1.33 -12.65 9.93
N ALA A 194 1.23 -11.32 10.06
CA ALA A 194 0.01 -10.58 9.75
C ALA A 194 -0.35 -10.68 8.26
N ALA A 195 0.61 -10.56 7.34
CA ALA A 195 0.37 -10.68 5.89
C ALA A 195 -0.15 -12.08 5.50
N LEU A 196 0.38 -13.15 6.10
CA LEU A 196 -0.12 -14.51 5.86
C LEU A 196 -1.53 -14.70 6.39
N ALA A 197 -1.83 -14.17 7.58
CA ALA A 197 -3.17 -14.23 8.14
C ALA A 197 -4.19 -13.44 7.28
N ILE A 198 -3.79 -12.29 6.75
CA ILE A 198 -4.61 -11.51 5.81
C ILE A 198 -4.83 -12.28 4.51
N LEU A 199 -3.81 -12.93 3.96
CA LEU A 199 -3.92 -13.75 2.74
C LEU A 199 -4.86 -14.95 2.89
N GLU A 200 -5.06 -15.47 4.09
CA GLU A 200 -6.03 -16.55 4.33
C GLU A 200 -7.48 -16.07 4.31
N LEU A 201 -7.70 -14.75 4.38
CA LEU A 201 -9.03 -14.11 4.29
C LEU A 201 -9.42 -13.72 2.86
N VAL A 202 -8.44 -13.72 1.93
CA VAL A 202 -8.54 -13.31 0.51
C VAL A 202 -8.68 -14.52 -0.40
#